data_AF-A0A973FQF7-F1
#
_entry.id   AF-A0A973FQF7-F1
#
_cell.length_a   1.000
_cell.length_b   1.000
_cell.length_c   1.000
_cell.angle_alpha   90.00
_cell.angle_beta   90.00
_cell.angle_gamma   90.00
#
_symmetry.space_group_name_H-M   'P 1'
#
loop_
_entity.id
_entity.type
_entity.pdbx_description
1 polymer ?
#
loop_
_entity_poly.entity_id
_entity_poly.type
_entity_poly.pdbx_seq_one_letter_code
_entity_poly.pdbx_strand_id
1 'polypeptide(L)'
;MSLESITPGAAEKAPGTWGRLWLRITRRNLGPWLILIVFLGLLPIAVPRIALSDEVQYYAYLRSVYFDHDLDFRNEYTHFAEEGRRFHDEAVANALLREDAINPNPQTGLLRNVAPVGSAILWSPGFVLADIGVRVANAAGAAIP
;
A
#
# COMPACT_ATOMS: atom_id res chain seq x y z
N MET A 1 59.99 -17.91 -36.37
CA MET A 1 59.15 -16.78 -35.91
C MET A 1 57.84 -16.89 -36.65
N SER A 2 56.86 -17.60 -36.06
CA SER A 2 55.53 -17.80 -36.67
C SER A 2 54.53 -17.15 -35.74
N LEU A 3 53.91 -16.08 -36.21
CA LEU A 3 52.83 -15.37 -35.52
C LEU A 3 51.55 -16.18 -35.79
N GLU A 4 51.13 -16.99 -34.82
CA GLU A 4 49.79 -17.56 -34.84
C GLU A 4 48.78 -16.43 -34.72
N SER A 5 48.05 -16.22 -35.81
CA SER A 5 46.90 -15.32 -35.91
C SER A 5 45.80 -15.81 -34.98
N ILE A 6 45.57 -15.09 -33.89
CA ILE A 6 44.35 -15.21 -33.09
C ILE A 6 43.18 -14.83 -34.01
N THR A 7 42.41 -15.82 -34.42
CA THR A 7 41.18 -15.64 -35.20
C THR A 7 40.11 -14.95 -34.32
N PRO A 8 39.56 -13.80 -34.70
CA PRO A 8 38.40 -13.24 -34.02
C PRO A 8 37.16 -13.94 -34.58
N GLY A 9 36.72 -14.99 -33.88
CA GLY A 9 35.65 -15.88 -34.36
C GLY A 9 34.60 -16.23 -33.31
N ALA A 10 34.40 -15.44 -32.27
CA ALA A 10 33.21 -15.56 -31.44
C ALA A 10 32.13 -14.67 -32.05
N ALA A 11 31.37 -15.21 -33.01
CA ALA A 11 30.16 -14.58 -33.50
C ALA A 11 29.24 -14.32 -32.29
N GLU A 12 29.06 -13.05 -31.94
CA GLU A 12 28.10 -12.60 -30.94
C GLU A 12 26.73 -13.13 -31.37
N LYS A 13 26.24 -14.18 -30.70
CA LYS A 13 24.95 -14.78 -31.04
C LYS A 13 23.90 -13.68 -30.91
N ALA A 14 23.23 -13.38 -32.02
CA ALA A 14 22.14 -12.41 -32.02
C ALA A 14 21.18 -12.77 -30.88
N PRO A 15 20.81 -11.81 -30.02
CA PRO A 15 20.02 -12.10 -28.84
C PRO A 15 18.75 -12.82 -29.25
N GLY A 16 18.42 -13.90 -28.54
CA GLY A 16 17.17 -14.62 -28.72
C GLY A 16 15.97 -13.68 -28.57
N THR A 17 14.78 -14.15 -28.90
CA THR A 17 13.52 -13.39 -28.71
C THR A 17 13.43 -12.72 -27.34
N TRP A 18 13.86 -13.43 -26.29
CA TRP A 18 13.97 -12.92 -24.92
C TRP A 18 15.00 -11.80 -24.75
N GLY A 19 16.20 -11.91 -25.34
CA GLY A 19 17.22 -10.87 -25.29
C GLY A 19 16.83 -9.62 -26.08
N ARG A 20 16.12 -9.77 -27.21
CA ARG A 20 15.58 -8.64 -27.98
C ARG A 20 14.48 -7.89 -27.23
N LEU A 21 13.63 -8.62 -26.49
CA LEU A 21 12.62 -8.03 -25.61
C LEU A 21 13.29 -7.26 -24.46
N TRP A 22 14.29 -7.86 -23.82
CA TRP A 22 15.03 -7.25 -22.72
C TRP A 22 15.75 -5.95 -23.14
N LEU A 23 16.41 -5.97 -24.30
CA LEU A 23 17.05 -4.79 -24.91
C LEU A 23 16.03 -3.72 -25.30
N ARG A 24 14.82 -4.07 -25.76
CA ARG A 24 13.76 -3.09 -26.04
C ARG A 24 13.24 -2.44 -24.76
N ILE A 25 13.03 -3.21 -23.70
CA ILE A 25 12.55 -2.71 -22.40
C ILE A 25 13.55 -1.72 -21.80
N THR A 26 14.84 -2.06 -21.80
CA THR A 26 15.91 -1.22 -21.25
C THR A 26 16.23 -0.01 -22.14
N ARG A 27 16.25 -0.15 -23.47
CA ARG A 27 16.60 0.97 -24.37
C ARG A 27 15.49 2.01 -24.54
N ARG A 28 14.22 1.65 -24.29
CA ARG A 28 13.06 2.56 -24.45
C ARG A 28 12.48 3.09 -23.13
N ASN A 29 13.16 2.91 -22.00
CA ASN A 29 12.64 3.30 -20.68
C ASN A 29 11.23 2.74 -20.41
N LEU A 30 10.94 1.51 -20.87
CA LEU A 30 9.63 0.89 -20.68
C LEU A 30 9.44 0.33 -19.26
N GLY A 31 10.50 0.30 -18.45
CA GLY A 31 10.48 -0.23 -17.08
C GLY A 31 9.38 0.36 -16.20
N PRO A 32 9.27 1.70 -16.04
CA PRO A 32 8.22 2.32 -15.24
C PRO A 32 6.81 1.98 -15.72
N TRP A 33 6.60 1.94 -17.03
CA TRP A 33 5.31 1.57 -17.62
C TRP A 33 4.96 0.10 -17.38
N LEU A 34 5.95 -0.79 -17.46
CA LEU A 34 5.75 -2.19 -17.13
C LEU A 34 5.36 -2.36 -15.66
N ILE A 35 6.03 -1.63 -14.74
CA ILE A 35 5.68 -1.60 -13.32
C ILE A 35 4.25 -1.12 -13.13
N LEU A 36 3.86 -0.02 -13.80
CA LEU A 36 2.49 0.51 -13.72
C LEU A 36 1.46 -0.50 -14.23
N ILE A 37 1.71 -1.14 -15.38
CA ILE A 37 0.80 -2.14 -15.96
C ILE A 37 0.65 -3.35 -15.04
N VAL A 38 1.75 -3.87 -14.49
CA VAL A 38 1.71 -4.98 -13.54
C VAL A 38 0.97 -4.57 -12.28
N PHE A 39 1.27 -3.40 -11.71
CA PHE A 39 0.58 -2.85 -10.55
C PHE A 39 -0.93 -2.79 -10.77
N LEU A 40 -1.38 -2.14 -11.86
CA LEU A 40 -2.79 -2.03 -12.21
C LEU A 40 -3.44 -3.40 -12.46
N GLY A 41 -2.73 -4.32 -13.10
CA GLY A 41 -3.21 -5.68 -13.36
C GLY A 41 -3.34 -6.54 -12.09
N LEU A 42 -2.58 -6.22 -11.03
CA LEU A 42 -2.68 -6.88 -9.74
C LEU A 42 -3.77 -6.30 -8.84
N LEU A 43 -4.25 -5.07 -9.10
CA LEU A 43 -5.28 -4.44 -8.26
C LEU A 43 -6.55 -5.29 -8.09
N PRO A 44 -7.14 -5.92 -9.14
CA PRO A 44 -8.33 -6.77 -8.96
C PRO A 44 -8.07 -8.04 -8.15
N ILE A 45 -6.81 -8.44 -8.01
CA ILE A 45 -6.38 -9.64 -7.27
C ILE A 45 -6.01 -9.28 -5.82
N ALA A 46 -5.71 -8.01 -5.55
CA ALA A 46 -5.40 -7.54 -4.22
C ALA A 46 -6.62 -7.73 -3.30
N VAL A 47 -6.39 -8.36 -2.15
CA VAL A 47 -7.44 -8.55 -1.14
C VAL A 47 -7.61 -7.22 -0.40
N PRO A 48 -8.79 -6.56 -0.46
CA PRO A 48 -9.04 -5.32 0.25
C PRO A 48 -9.31 -5.64 1.73
N ARG A 49 -8.24 -5.87 2.50
CA ARG A 49 -8.31 -6.19 3.92
C ARG A 49 -7.45 -5.23 4.72
N ILE A 50 -8.02 -4.68 5.78
CA ILE A 50 -7.32 -3.99 6.86
C ILE A 50 -7.72 -4.75 8.11
N ALA A 51 -6.80 -5.46 8.73
CA ALA A 51 -7.12 -6.18 9.96
C ALA A 51 -5.92 -6.54 10.84
N LEU A 52 -4.69 -6.33 10.38
CA LEU A 52 -3.54 -6.37 11.27
C LEU A 52 -3.39 -5.01 11.98
N SER A 53 -2.83 -5.05 13.19
CA SER A 53 -2.74 -3.85 14.03
C SER A 53 -1.87 -2.75 13.41
N ASP A 54 -0.83 -3.10 12.68
CA ASP A 54 0.01 -2.15 11.94
C ASP A 54 -0.73 -1.54 10.74
N GLU A 55 -1.44 -2.36 9.95
CA GLU A 55 -2.30 -1.88 8.85
C GLU A 55 -3.31 -0.84 9.35
N VAL A 56 -3.99 -1.14 10.45
CA VAL A 56 -4.97 -0.23 11.08
C VAL A 56 -4.33 1.08 11.51
N GLN A 57 -3.14 1.03 12.11
CA GLN A 57 -2.43 2.23 12.57
C GLN A 57 -2.02 3.16 11.41
N TYR A 58 -1.56 2.61 10.28
CA TYR A 58 -1.30 3.42 9.08
C TYR A 58 -2.59 4.02 8.50
N TYR A 59 -3.66 3.23 8.46
CA TYR A 59 -4.95 3.64 7.92
C TYR A 59 -5.66 4.70 8.76
N ALA A 60 -5.59 4.62 10.10
CA ALA A 60 -6.34 5.49 11.00
C ALA A 60 -6.04 6.98 10.81
N TYR A 61 -4.82 7.35 10.39
CA TYR A 61 -4.49 8.73 10.02
C TYR A 61 -5.35 9.24 8.86
N LEU A 62 -5.52 8.45 7.79
CA LEU A 62 -6.32 8.84 6.64
C LEU A 62 -7.78 9.01 7.04
N ARG A 63 -8.32 8.03 7.76
CA ARG A 63 -9.73 8.01 8.16
C ARG A 63 -10.05 9.16 9.10
N SER A 64 -9.29 9.33 10.18
CA SER A 64 -9.53 10.40 11.13
C SER A 64 -9.32 11.78 10.50
N VAL A 65 -8.23 12.03 9.76
CA VAL A 65 -8.01 13.37 9.14
C VAL A 65 -9.09 13.72 8.11
N TYR A 66 -9.45 12.79 7.23
CA TYR A 66 -10.30 13.08 6.08
C TYR A 66 -11.80 13.14 6.43
N PHE A 67 -12.24 12.34 7.40
CA PHE A 67 -13.65 12.28 7.78
C PHE A 67 -13.94 12.94 9.13
N ASP A 68 -13.14 12.66 10.18
CA ASP A 68 -13.46 13.08 11.56
C ASP A 68 -12.80 14.42 11.95
N HIS A 69 -11.67 14.75 11.32
CA HIS A 69 -10.87 15.96 11.48
C HIS A 69 -10.30 16.20 12.91
N ASP A 70 -10.02 15.15 13.69
CA ASP A 70 -9.66 15.26 15.11
C ASP A 70 -8.34 14.58 15.52
N LEU A 71 -7.81 13.65 14.72
CA LEU A 71 -6.70 12.76 15.09
C LEU A 71 -6.99 11.94 16.36
N ASP A 72 -8.26 11.72 16.70
CA ASP A 72 -8.65 10.70 17.67
C ASP A 72 -8.85 9.38 16.92
N PHE A 73 -8.06 8.37 17.29
CA PHE A 73 -8.10 7.05 16.64
C PHE A 73 -8.98 6.05 17.39
N ARG A 74 -9.65 6.48 18.47
CA ARG A 74 -10.37 5.58 19.36
C ARG A 74 -11.51 4.85 18.66
N ASN A 75 -12.24 5.52 17.77
CA ASN A 75 -13.28 4.91 16.95
C ASN A 75 -12.72 3.82 16.03
N GLU A 76 -11.71 4.12 15.21
CA GLU A 76 -11.10 3.13 14.32
C GLU A 76 -10.49 1.97 15.11
N TYR A 77 -9.76 2.27 16.18
CA TYR A 77 -9.12 1.23 16.99
C TYR A 77 -10.13 0.33 17.67
N THR A 78 -11.24 0.90 18.17
CA THR A 78 -12.33 0.11 18.77
C THR A 78 -12.99 -0.77 17.72
N HIS A 79 -13.28 -0.23 16.55
CA HIS A 79 -13.87 -0.97 15.44
C HIS A 79 -13.03 -2.19 15.04
N PHE A 80 -11.74 -1.98 14.76
CA PHE A 80 -10.85 -3.07 14.35
C PHE A 80 -10.46 -4.01 15.50
N ALA A 81 -10.44 -3.53 16.74
CA ALA A 81 -10.29 -4.41 17.90
C ALA A 81 -11.50 -5.35 18.03
N GLU A 82 -12.72 -4.84 17.88
CA GLU A 82 -13.93 -5.66 17.89
C GLU A 82 -13.95 -6.65 16.72
N GLU A 83 -13.56 -6.21 15.52
CA GLU A 83 -13.43 -7.10 14.37
C GLU A 83 -12.39 -8.21 14.61
N GLY A 84 -11.19 -7.86 15.09
CA GLY A 84 -10.16 -8.85 15.44
C GLY A 84 -10.65 -9.88 16.45
N ARG A 85 -11.37 -9.45 17.50
CA ARG A 85 -11.98 -10.37 18.48
C ARG A 85 -13.02 -11.30 17.85
N ARG A 86 -13.81 -10.84 16.87
CA ARG A 86 -14.76 -11.71 16.13
C ARG A 86 -14.05 -12.83 15.37
N PHE A 87 -12.79 -12.61 14.98
CA PHE A 87 -11.93 -13.61 14.35
C PHE A 87 -10.98 -14.31 15.34
N HIS A 88 -11.24 -14.21 16.65
CA HIS A 88 -10.41 -14.78 17.71
C HIS A 88 -8.96 -14.28 17.75
N ASP A 89 -8.71 -13.06 17.28
CA ASP A 89 -7.42 -12.39 17.33
C ASP A 89 -7.42 -11.26 18.37
N GLU A 90 -7.12 -11.63 19.62
CA GLU A 90 -6.98 -10.66 20.71
C GLU A 90 -5.71 -9.80 20.57
N ALA A 91 -4.74 -10.23 19.74
CA ALA A 91 -3.50 -9.48 19.57
C ALA A 91 -3.75 -8.12 18.90
N VAL A 92 -4.74 -8.04 18.01
CA VAL A 92 -5.16 -6.76 17.39
C VAL A 92 -5.69 -5.80 18.45
N ALA A 93 -6.63 -6.25 19.28
CA ALA A 93 -7.19 -5.44 20.37
C ALA A 93 -6.10 -4.99 21.36
N ASN A 94 -5.22 -5.92 21.75
CA ASN A 94 -4.10 -5.65 22.65
C ASN A 94 -3.08 -4.67 22.05
N ALA A 95 -2.93 -4.63 20.73
CA ALA A 95 -2.00 -3.71 20.08
C ALA A 95 -2.59 -2.30 19.91
N LEU A 96 -3.87 -2.20 19.59
CA LEU A 96 -4.56 -0.94 19.32
C LEU A 96 -5.01 -0.22 20.59
N LEU A 97 -5.56 -0.95 21.56
CA LEU A 97 -6.20 -0.40 22.76
C LEU A 97 -5.36 -0.58 24.03
N ARG A 98 -4.05 -0.81 23.90
CA ARG A 98 -3.17 -1.01 25.05
C ARG A 98 -3.10 0.23 25.93
N GLU A 99 -3.59 0.12 27.16
CA GLU A 99 -3.39 1.17 28.15
C GLU A 99 -2.03 1.01 28.86
N ASP A 100 -1.28 2.10 28.97
CA ASP A 100 -0.03 2.18 29.72
C ASP A 100 0.20 3.60 30.27
N ALA A 101 1.34 3.83 30.93
CA ALA A 101 1.66 5.11 31.56
C ALA A 101 1.66 6.32 30.60
N ILE A 102 1.72 6.09 29.29
CA ILE A 102 1.77 7.12 28.24
C ILE A 102 0.69 6.93 27.17
N ASN A 103 -0.23 5.97 27.34
CA ASN A 103 -1.34 5.69 26.42
C ASN A 103 -2.62 5.36 27.21
N PRO A 104 -3.70 6.15 27.13
CA PRO A 104 -3.81 7.40 26.38
C PRO A 104 -2.79 8.46 26.82
N ASN A 105 -2.48 9.41 25.93
CA ASN A 105 -1.55 10.48 26.23
C ASN A 105 -2.04 11.28 27.46
N PRO A 106 -1.23 11.44 28.53
CA PRO A 106 -1.68 12.10 29.77
C PRO A 106 -2.10 13.57 29.61
N GLN A 107 -1.65 14.25 28.55
CA GLN A 107 -1.96 15.65 28.28
C GLN A 107 -3.18 15.81 27.37
N THR A 108 -3.31 14.97 26.34
CA THR A 108 -4.38 15.11 25.33
C THR A 108 -5.54 14.13 25.51
N GLY A 109 -5.36 13.05 26.27
CA GLY A 109 -6.33 11.96 26.42
C GLY A 109 -6.52 11.09 25.18
N LEU A 110 -5.77 11.36 24.10
CA LEU A 110 -5.85 10.65 22.83
C LEU A 110 -5.04 9.34 22.86
N LEU A 111 -5.51 8.34 22.12
CA LEU A 111 -4.75 7.11 21.94
C LEU A 111 -3.50 7.37 21.09
N ARG A 112 -2.39 6.78 21.51
CA ARG A 112 -1.12 6.85 20.82
C ARG A 112 -1.18 6.01 19.54
N ASN A 113 -0.82 6.61 18.42
CA ASN A 113 -0.51 5.89 17.19
C ASN A 113 1.02 5.78 17.04
N VAL A 114 1.52 4.56 16.87
CA VAL A 114 2.96 4.28 16.74
C VAL A 114 3.42 4.24 15.29
N ALA A 115 2.49 4.13 14.33
CA ALA A 115 2.83 4.14 12.93
C ALA A 115 3.23 5.55 12.46
N PRO A 116 4.23 5.69 11.58
CA PRO A 116 4.56 6.97 10.98
C PRO A 116 3.47 7.40 9.97
N VAL A 117 3.16 8.70 9.98
CA VAL A 117 2.14 9.31 9.10
C VAL A 117 2.51 9.27 7.60
N GLY A 118 3.77 8.97 7.25
CA GLY A 118 4.26 9.02 5.87
C GLY A 118 3.47 8.14 4.90
N SER A 119 3.07 6.94 5.32
CA SER A 119 2.25 6.03 4.50
C SER A 119 0.88 6.63 4.21
N ALA A 120 0.25 7.25 5.21
CA ALA A 120 -1.03 7.92 5.05
C ALA A 120 -0.93 9.07 4.04
N ILE A 121 0.11 9.91 4.14
CA ILE A 121 0.32 11.01 3.19
C ILE A 121 0.51 10.47 1.77
N LEU A 122 1.35 9.44 1.60
CA LEU A 122 1.61 8.81 0.30
C LEU A 122 0.33 8.30 -0.37
N TRP A 123 -0.56 7.67 0.41
CA TRP A 123 -1.81 7.10 -0.11
C TRP A 123 -2.98 8.08 -0.18
N SER A 124 -2.86 9.27 0.42
CA SER A 124 -3.95 10.24 0.50
C SER A 124 -4.57 10.63 -0.85
N PRO A 125 -3.81 10.84 -1.96
CA PRO A 125 -4.46 11.17 -3.24
C PRO A 125 -5.35 10.03 -3.74
N GLY A 126 -4.89 8.78 -3.62
CA GLY A 126 -5.67 7.61 -4.04
C GLY A 126 -6.90 7.40 -3.15
N PHE A 127 -6.76 7.61 -1.85
CA PHE A 127 -7.85 7.50 -0.89
C PHE A 127 -8.98 8.50 -1.17
N VAL A 128 -8.64 9.77 -1.40
CA VAL A 128 -9.60 10.82 -1.76
C VAL A 128 -10.27 10.53 -3.10
N LEU A 129 -9.50 10.10 -4.10
CA LEU A 129 -10.05 9.73 -5.41
C LEU A 129 -11.03 8.56 -5.32
N ALA A 130 -10.79 7.59 -4.43
CA ALA A 130 -11.70 6.48 -4.22
C ALA A 130 -13.04 6.95 -3.63
N ASP A 131 -13.03 7.77 -2.58
CA ASP A 131 -14.25 8.34 -1.99
C ASP A 131 -15.04 9.20 -2.99
N ILE A 132 -14.35 10.08 -3.74
CA ILE A 132 -14.99 10.84 -4.82
C ILE A 132 -15.60 9.91 -5.87
N GLY A 133 -14.89 8.86 -6.27
CA GLY A 133 -15.39 7.85 -7.20
C GLY A 133 -16.66 7.15 -6.71
N VAL A 134 -16.69 6.74 -5.44
CA VAL A 134 -17.88 6.15 -4.80
C VAL A 134 -19.04 7.13 -4.80
N ARG A 135 -18.81 8.40 -4.44
CA ARG A 135 -19.85 9.44 -4.46
C ARG A 135 -20.41 9.67 -5.86
N VAL A 136 -19.56 9.70 -6.87
CA VAL A 136 -19.98 9.81 -8.28
C VAL A 136 -20.79 8.60 -8.72
N ALA A 137 -20.36 7.39 -8.37
CA ALA A 137 -21.09 6.16 -8.67
C ALA A 137 -22.47 6.15 -7.98
N ASN A 138 -22.54 6.58 -6.73
CA ASN A 138 -23.79 6.70 -5.98
C ASN A 138 -24.73 7.76 -6.56
N ALA A 139 -24.20 8.91 -6.99
CA ALA A 139 -24.96 9.91 -7.73
C ALA A 139 -25.50 9.37 -9.07
N ALA A 140 -24.82 8.39 -9.66
CA ALA A 140 -25.27 7.67 -10.86
C ALA A 140 -26.17 6.46 -10.56
N GLY A 141 -26.51 6.18 -9.29
CA GLY A 141 -27.47 5.15 -8.88
C GLY A 141 -26.87 3.84 -8.36
N ALA A 142 -25.56 3.75 -8.10
CA ALA A 142 -24.91 2.51 -7.66
C ALA A 142 -25.26 2.06 -6.22
N ALA A 143 -25.76 2.97 -5.37
CA ALA A 143 -26.20 2.69 -3.99
C ALA A 143 -25.18 1.91 -3.12
N ILE A 144 -23.91 2.27 -3.25
CA ILE A 144 -22.79 1.77 -2.46
C ILE A 144 -22.88 2.37 -1.04
N PRO A 145 -22.90 1.54 0.02
CA PRO A 145 -22.98 2.02 1.41
C PRO A 145 -21.72 2.75 1.88
#